data_AF-C3PHE9-F1
#
_entry.id   AF-C3PHE9-F1
#
_cell.length_a   1.000
_cell.length_b   1.000
_cell.length_c   1.000
_cell.angle_alpha   90.00
_cell.angle_beta   90.00
_cell.angle_gamma   90.00
#
_symmetry.space_group_name_H-M   'P 1'
#
loop_
_entity.id
_entity.type
_entity.pdbx_description
1 polymer ?
#
loop_
_entity_poly.entity_id
_entity_poly.type
_entity_poly.pdbx_seq_one_letter_code
_entity_poly.pdbx_strand_id
1 'polypeptide(L)'
;MPFLFAEGEPSGRGVPSAGVVRIGSGVVNALGSILLVAVSLYSWILLARIVIEMIQSFSRQFNPPRWFMMVAEVLFVVTDPPVKALRKVIPPLQLGGIALDVSIIVLFLLLSILSQLIGWLFFGANGLAM
;
A
#
# COMPACT_ATOMS: atom_id res chain seq x y z
N MET A 1 18.39 38.46 69.20
CA MET A 1 17.48 38.22 68.06
C MET A 1 18.29 38.19 66.78
N PRO A 2 18.70 37.03 66.24
CA PRO A 2 19.39 36.97 64.96
C PRO A 2 18.42 36.74 63.81
N PHE A 3 18.69 37.44 62.71
CA PHE A 3 18.11 37.33 61.37
C PHE A 3 17.87 35.87 60.94
N LEU A 4 16.61 35.48 60.73
CA LEU A 4 16.24 34.26 60.03
C LEU A 4 16.20 34.53 58.52
N PHE A 5 17.26 34.03 57.87
CA PHE A 5 17.29 33.39 56.56
C PHE A 5 16.17 33.77 55.57
N ALA A 6 16.53 34.60 54.61
CA ALA A 6 15.94 34.58 53.28
C ALA A 6 16.15 33.17 52.69
N GLU A 7 15.09 32.35 52.72
CA GLU A 7 15.01 31.09 51.98
C GLU A 7 14.98 31.46 50.49
N GLY A 8 16.15 31.48 49.87
CA GLY A 8 16.27 31.65 48.44
C GLY A 8 15.63 30.45 47.76
N GLU A 9 14.55 30.68 47.02
CA GLU A 9 14.01 29.76 46.00
C GLU A 9 15.11 29.50 44.94
N PRO A 10 15.79 28.33 44.94
CA PRO A 10 16.72 28.01 43.88
C PRO A 10 15.91 27.34 42.78
N SER A 11 15.47 28.17 41.85
CA SER A 11 15.80 28.01 40.43
C SER A 11 15.69 26.57 39.90
N GLY A 12 14.65 26.33 39.10
CA GLY A 12 14.88 25.90 37.72
C GLY A 12 15.73 24.64 37.55
N ARG A 13 15.38 23.54 38.20
CA ARG A 13 15.72 22.23 37.62
C ARG A 13 14.79 21.99 36.44
N GLY A 14 15.16 22.57 35.30
CA GLY A 14 14.72 22.11 34.00
C GLY A 14 15.05 20.62 33.96
N VAL A 15 14.05 19.80 34.25
CA VAL A 15 14.13 18.37 34.00
C VAL A 15 14.36 18.31 32.50
N PRO A 16 15.56 17.94 32.02
CA PRO A 16 15.73 17.67 30.62
C PRO A 16 14.81 16.46 30.43
N SER A 17 13.65 16.68 29.84
CA SER A 17 12.81 15.61 29.31
C SER A 17 13.76 14.87 28.40
N ALA A 18 14.33 13.78 28.93
CA ALA A 18 15.37 13.02 28.28
C ALA A 18 14.83 12.75 26.89
N GLY A 19 15.49 13.36 25.90
CA GLY A 19 15.03 13.31 24.54
C GLY A 19 14.87 11.84 24.21
N VAL A 20 13.62 11.38 24.19
CA VAL A 20 13.24 10.21 23.41
C VAL A 20 13.33 10.70 21.96
N VAL A 21 14.53 11.06 21.57
CA VAL A 21 14.85 11.32 20.19
C VAL A 21 14.82 9.94 19.60
N ARG A 22 13.68 9.60 19.00
CA ARG A 22 13.52 8.42 18.13
C ARG A 22 14.37 8.65 16.87
N ILE A 23 15.70 8.78 17.05
CA ILE A 23 16.70 8.85 16.00
C ILE A 23 16.83 7.44 15.46
N GLY A 24 16.03 7.16 14.45
CA GLY A 24 16.06 5.86 13.78
C GLY A 24 14.93 5.70 12.78
N SER A 25 13.83 6.45 12.93
CA SER A 25 12.62 6.26 12.13
C SER A 25 12.58 7.02 10.81
N GLY A 26 13.36 8.09 10.62
CA GLY A 26 13.26 8.93 9.42
C GLY A 26 13.55 8.20 8.11
N VAL A 27 14.65 7.45 8.06
CA VAL A 27 15.07 6.71 6.85
C VAL A 27 14.19 5.50 6.59
N VAL A 28 13.81 4.75 7.64
CA VAL A 28 12.88 3.62 7.52
C VAL A 28 11.53 4.12 7.01
N ASN A 29 10.99 5.21 7.58
CA ASN A 29 9.73 5.78 7.13
C ASN A 29 9.79 6.28 5.68
N ALA A 30 10.92 6.85 5.25
CA ALA A 30 11.12 7.26 3.86
C ALA A 30 11.16 6.05 2.90
N LEU A 31 11.93 5.02 3.23
CA LEU A 31 11.99 3.78 2.43
C LEU A 31 10.63 3.08 2.38
N GLY A 32 9.92 3.02 3.51
CA GLY A 32 8.56 2.51 3.60
C GLY A 32 7.58 3.28 2.73
N SER A 33 7.68 4.62 2.70
CA SER A 33 6.83 5.45 1.84
C SER A 33 7.08 5.22 0.35
N ILE A 34 8.35 5.09 -0.08
CA ILE A 34 8.70 4.84 -1.47
C ILE A 34 8.16 3.48 -1.91
N LEU A 35 8.33 2.46 -1.06
CA LEU A 35 7.83 1.11 -1.33
C LEU A 35 6.30 1.11 -1.42
N LEU A 36 5.61 1.80 -0.52
CA LEU A 36 4.15 1.91 -0.55
C LEU A 36 3.64 2.65 -1.77
N VAL A 37 4.31 3.71 -2.21
CA VAL A 37 3.96 4.39 -3.46
C VAL A 37 4.12 3.46 -4.64
N ALA A 38 5.22 2.71 -4.73
CA ALA A 38 5.44 1.74 -5.80
C ALA A 38 4.36 0.63 -5.81
N VAL A 39 4.07 0.05 -4.64
CA VAL A 39 3.00 -0.96 -4.48
C VAL A 39 1.63 -0.37 -4.82
N SER A 40 1.35 0.87 -4.42
CA SER A 40 0.09 1.55 -4.72
C SER A 40 -0.06 1.80 -6.22
N LEU A 41 0.98 2.31 -6.88
CA LEU A 41 1.01 2.49 -8.34
C LEU A 41 0.74 1.17 -9.07
N TYR A 42 1.41 0.11 -8.64
CA TYR A 42 1.20 -1.22 -9.21
C TYR A 42 -0.23 -1.73 -8.97
N SER A 43 -0.81 -1.45 -7.80
CA SER A 43 -2.20 -1.78 -7.49
C SER A 43 -3.20 -1.02 -8.38
N TRP A 44 -2.94 0.26 -8.66
CA TRP A 44 -3.74 1.05 -9.61
C TRP A 44 -3.68 0.49 -11.04
N ILE A 45 -2.50 0.03 -11.48
CA ILE A 45 -2.32 -0.62 -12.79
C ILE A 45 -3.16 -1.90 -12.89
N LEU A 46 -3.16 -2.72 -11.82
CA LEU A 46 -3.99 -3.91 -11.79
C LEU A 46 -5.49 -3.62 -11.72
N LEU A 47 -5.88 -2.57 -10.99
CA LEU A 47 -7.26 -2.10 -10.99
C LEU A 47 -7.70 -1.67 -12.41
N ALA A 48 -6.83 -0.96 -13.15
CA ALA A 48 -7.11 -0.60 -14.54
C ALA A 48 -7.30 -1.85 -15.42
N ARG A 49 -6.48 -2.90 -15.24
CA ARG A 49 -6.65 -4.20 -15.93
C ARG A 49 -8.02 -4.82 -15.63
N ILE A 50 -8.43 -4.85 -14.36
CA ILE A 50 -9.75 -5.36 -13.96
C ILE A 50 -10.85 -4.62 -14.72
N VAL A 51 -10.83 -3.29 -14.72
CA VAL A 51 -11.84 -2.46 -15.39
C VAL A 51 -11.90 -2.77 -16.89
N ILE A 52 -10.74 -2.91 -17.54
CA ILE A 52 -10.65 -3.25 -18.97
C ILE A 52 -11.26 -4.64 -19.26
N GLU A 53 -11.00 -5.62 -18.42
CA GLU A 53 -11.58 -6.96 -18.56
C GLU A 53 -13.09 -6.97 -18.27
N MET A 54 -13.55 -6.18 -17.30
CA MET A 54 -14.98 -6.01 -17.03
C MET A 54 -15.69 -5.38 -18.23
N ILE A 55 -15.16 -4.30 -18.80
CA ILE A 55 -15.74 -3.64 -19.97
C ILE A 55 -15.90 -4.63 -21.13
N GLN A 56 -14.88 -5.43 -21.40
CA GLN A 56 -14.91 -6.45 -22.47
C GLN A 56 -15.87 -7.61 -22.16
N SER A 57 -15.94 -8.05 -20.90
CA SER A 57 -16.81 -9.15 -20.49
C SER A 57 -18.29 -8.74 -20.49
N PHE A 58 -18.62 -7.54 -20.00
CA PHE A 58 -19.99 -7.03 -19.95
C PHE A 58 -20.51 -6.62 -21.33
N SER A 59 -19.62 -6.18 -22.22
CA SER A 59 -19.96 -5.87 -23.60
C SER A 59 -19.25 -6.85 -24.53
N ARG A 60 -19.76 -8.09 -24.61
CA ARG A 60 -19.24 -9.13 -25.52
C ARG A 60 -19.20 -8.72 -27.00
N GLN A 61 -19.95 -7.69 -27.38
CA GLN A 61 -19.99 -7.12 -28.74
C GLN A 61 -19.26 -5.77 -28.83
N PHE A 62 -18.45 -5.41 -27.82
CA PHE A 62 -17.68 -4.18 -27.81
C PHE A 62 -16.66 -4.19 -28.95
N ASN A 63 -16.69 -3.15 -29.79
CA ASN A 63 -15.65 -2.87 -30.76
C ASN A 63 -14.67 -1.87 -30.14
N PRO A 64 -13.57 -2.33 -29.51
CA PRO A 64 -12.66 -1.45 -28.80
C PRO A 64 -12.02 -0.43 -29.75
N PRO A 65 -12.06 0.87 -29.42
CA PRO A 65 -11.40 1.88 -30.21
C PRO A 65 -9.87 1.72 -30.14
N ARG A 66 -9.17 2.23 -31.15
CA ARG A 66 -7.72 1.98 -31.34
C ARG A 66 -6.86 2.43 -30.16
N TRP A 67 -7.23 3.54 -29.51
CA TRP A 67 -6.54 4.04 -28.30
C TRP A 67 -6.71 3.09 -27.11
N PHE A 68 -7.87 2.42 -26.98
CA PHE A 68 -8.14 1.49 -25.90
C PHE A 68 -7.24 0.26 -26.01
N MET A 69 -7.05 -0.26 -27.23
CA MET A 69 -6.14 -1.38 -27.48
C MET A 69 -4.69 -1.05 -27.11
N MET A 70 -4.22 0.16 -27.41
CA MET A 70 -2.86 0.60 -27.04
C MET A 70 -2.68 0.62 -25.51
N VAL A 71 -3.64 1.20 -24.79
CA VAL A 71 -3.58 1.24 -23.31
C VAL A 71 -3.66 -0.16 -22.72
N ALA A 72 -4.57 -0.99 -23.24
CA ALA A 72 -4.75 -2.36 -22.79
C ALA A 72 -3.47 -3.19 -22.98
N GLU A 73 -2.80 -3.07 -24.13
CA GLU A 73 -1.54 -3.78 -24.41
C GLU A 73 -0.44 -3.42 -23.42
N VAL A 74 -0.23 -2.13 -23.14
CA VAL A 74 0.75 -1.69 -22.14
C VAL A 74 0.42 -2.25 -20.75
N LEU A 75 -0.84 -2.17 -20.34
CA LEU A 75 -1.28 -2.71 -19.05
C LEU A 75 -1.08 -4.22 -18.99
N PHE A 76 -1.44 -4.96 -20.04
CA PHE A 76 -1.26 -6.40 -20.12
C PHE A 76 0.21 -6.79 -20.03
N VAL A 77 1.13 -6.10 -20.71
CA VAL A 77 2.56 -6.37 -20.62
C VAL A 77 3.09 -6.20 -19.19
N VAL A 78 2.67 -5.13 -18.49
CA VAL A 78 3.13 -4.85 -17.12
C VAL A 78 2.54 -5.85 -16.11
N THR A 79 1.31 -6.29 -16.33
CA THR A 79 0.56 -7.11 -15.36
C THR A 79 0.62 -8.62 -15.65
N ASP A 80 0.95 -9.04 -16.87
CA ASP A 80 0.99 -10.44 -17.26
C ASP A 80 2.03 -11.28 -16.52
N PRO A 81 3.29 -10.85 -16.32
CA PRO A 81 4.27 -11.65 -15.59
C PRO A 81 3.81 -12.05 -14.17
N PRO A 82 3.31 -11.12 -13.33
CA PRO A 82 2.79 -11.45 -11.99
C PRO A 82 1.47 -12.21 -12.01
N VAL A 83 0.55 -11.91 -12.93
CA VAL A 83 -0.68 -12.70 -13.10
C VAL A 83 -0.35 -14.13 -13.50
N LYS A 84 0.60 -14.34 -14.43
CA LYS A 84 1.07 -15.67 -14.84
C LYS A 84 1.77 -16.40 -13.71
N ALA A 85 2.54 -15.70 -12.87
CA ALA A 85 3.13 -16.30 -11.68
C ALA A 85 2.06 -16.80 -10.71
N LEU A 86 0.99 -16.03 -10.52
CA LEU A 86 -0.13 -16.42 -9.66
C LEU A 86 -0.99 -17.54 -10.26
N ARG A 87 -1.24 -17.52 -11.59
CA ARG A 87 -1.97 -18.56 -12.32
C ARG A 87 -1.34 -19.94 -12.22
N LYS A 88 -0.04 -20.04 -11.91
CA LYS A 88 0.62 -21.33 -11.62
C LYS A 88 0.15 -21.95 -10.30
N VAL A 89 -0.29 -21.11 -9.35
CA VAL A 89 -0.72 -21.55 -8.02
C VAL A 89 -2.24 -21.71 -7.97
N ILE A 90 -2.98 -20.81 -8.62
CA ILE A 90 -4.44 -20.80 -8.60
C ILE A 90 -4.95 -20.88 -10.05
N PRO A 91 -5.47 -22.05 -10.48
CA PRO A 91 -6.00 -22.20 -11.83
C PRO A 91 -7.23 -21.30 -12.05
N PRO A 92 -7.43 -20.77 -13.27
CA PRO A 92 -8.56 -19.90 -13.58
C PRO A 92 -9.88 -20.67 -13.47
N LEU A 93 -10.75 -20.23 -12.57
CA LEU A 93 -12.09 -20.80 -12.40
C LEU A 93 -13.06 -20.07 -13.32
N GLN A 94 -13.59 -20.80 -14.31
CA GLN A 94 -14.66 -20.29 -15.18
C GLN A 94 -16.00 -20.48 -14.47
N LEU A 95 -16.59 -19.41 -13.96
CA LEU A 95 -17.88 -19.46 -13.28
C LEU A 95 -19.02 -19.18 -14.27
N GLY A 96 -19.85 -20.19 -14.54
CA GLY A 96 -21.18 -20.01 -15.13
C GLY A 96 -21.19 -19.41 -16.54
N GLY A 97 -20.20 -19.72 -17.39
CA GLY A 97 -20.19 -19.29 -18.79
C GLY A 97 -19.81 -17.82 -19.02
N ILE A 98 -19.50 -17.06 -17.96
CA ILE A 98 -18.82 -15.76 -18.03
C ILE A 98 -17.36 -16.02 -17.68
N ALA A 99 -16.45 -15.77 -18.61
CA ALA A 99 -15.02 -15.80 -18.37
C ALA A 99 -14.61 -14.55 -17.58
N LEU A 100 -15.19 -14.37 -16.39
CA LEU A 100 -14.70 -13.40 -15.42
C LEU A 100 -13.44 -14.04 -14.85
N ASP A 101 -12.27 -13.47 -15.14
CA ASP A 101 -11.01 -14.05 -14.71
C ASP A 101 -10.88 -13.93 -13.18
N VAL A 102 -11.36 -14.96 -12.47
CA VAL A 102 -11.35 -15.04 -11.01
C VAL A 102 -9.93 -14.84 -10.48
N SER A 103 -8.91 -15.25 -11.24
CA SER A 103 -7.50 -15.04 -10.88
C SER A 103 -7.15 -13.56 -10.69
N ILE A 104 -7.82 -12.65 -11.38
CA ILE A 104 -7.54 -11.21 -11.32
C ILE A 104 -8.24 -10.54 -10.13
N ILE A 105 -9.45 -10.96 -9.78
CA ILE A 105 -10.12 -10.53 -8.55
C ILE A 105 -9.31 -11.00 -7.34
N VAL A 106 -8.85 -12.25 -7.36
CA VAL A 106 -8.01 -12.81 -6.29
C VAL A 106 -6.70 -12.05 -6.17
N LEU A 107 -6.03 -11.70 -7.28
CA LEU A 107 -4.79 -10.91 -7.26
C LEU A 107 -5.00 -9.52 -6.63
N PHE A 108 -6.10 -8.85 -6.96
CA PHE A 108 -6.45 -7.56 -6.35
C PHE A 108 -6.70 -7.68 -4.84
N LEU A 109 -7.40 -8.73 -4.41
CA LEU A 109 -7.63 -8.98 -2.99
C LEU A 109 -6.31 -9.21 -2.24
N LEU A 110 -5.41 -10.01 -2.83
CA LEU A 110 -4.09 -10.32 -2.28
C LEU A 110 -3.23 -9.06 -2.11
N LEU A 111 -3.25 -8.16 -3.08
CA LEU A 111 -2.52 -6.89 -3.01
C LEU A 111 -3.13 -5.89 -2.03
N SER A 112 -4.46 -5.86 -1.92
CA SER A 112 -5.15 -5.05 -0.91
C SER A 112 -4.72 -5.47 0.50
N ILE A 113 -4.71 -6.78 0.77
CA ILE A 113 -4.23 -7.34 2.04
C ILE A 113 -2.74 -7.03 2.25
N LEU A 114 -1.90 -7.20 1.23
CA LEU A 114 -0.47 -6.91 1.32
C LEU A 114 -0.21 -5.42 1.61
N SER A 115 -0.93 -4.50 0.96
CA SER A 115 -0.81 -3.07 1.21
C SER A 115 -1.21 -2.72 2.65
N GLN A 116 -2.27 -3.35 3.17
CA GLN A 116 -2.68 -3.17 4.57
C GLN A 116 -1.63 -3.71 5.54
N LEU A 117 -1.03 -4.88 5.25
CA LEU A 117 0.04 -5.46 6.06
C LEU A 117 1.30 -4.60 6.07
N ILE A 118 1.72 -4.07 4.92
CA ILE A 118 2.87 -3.16 4.83
C ILE A 118 2.57 -1.88 5.61
N GLY A 119 1.39 -1.29 5.44
CA GLY A 119 0.97 -0.11 6.18
C GLY A 119 0.95 -0.36 7.69
N TRP A 120 0.47 -1.51 8.12
CA TRP A 120 0.45 -1.90 9.54
C TRP A 120 1.85 -2.13 10.10
N LEU A 121 2.73 -2.79 9.35
CA LEU A 121 4.12 -3.05 9.76
C LEU A 121 4.95 -1.77 9.84
N PHE A 122 4.80 -0.86 8.87
CA PHE A 122 5.60 0.37 8.79
C PHE A 122 5.01 1.54 9.58
N PHE A 123 3.69 1.68 9.67
CA PHE A 123 3.04 2.79 10.37
C PHE A 123 2.35 2.37 11.67
N GLY A 124 1.79 1.16 11.73
CA GLY A 124 1.15 0.63 12.95
C GLY A 124 2.14 0.30 14.05
N ALA A 125 3.19 -0.47 13.76
CA ALA A 125 4.23 -0.80 14.77
C ALA A 125 4.99 0.44 15.27
N ASN A 126 5.05 1.51 14.47
CA ASN A 126 5.68 2.78 14.82
C ASN A 126 4.75 3.79 15.52
N GLY A 127 3.44 3.52 15.55
CA GLY A 127 2.38 4.37 16.12
C GLY A 127 1.78 3.85 17.42
N LEU A 128 1.88 2.56 17.74
CA LEU A 128 1.44 1.97 19.02
C LEU A 128 2.37 2.31 20.22
N ALA A 129 3.47 3.02 19.96
CA ALA A 129 4.41 3.52 20.96
C ALA A 129 4.21 5.02 21.24
N MET A 130 3.05 5.58 20.91
CA MET A 130 2.62 6.93 21.27
C MET A 130 1.50 6.88 22.31
#